data_AF-A0A957LVB2-F1
#
_entry.id   AF-A0A957LVB2-F1
#
_cell.length_a   1.000
_cell.length_b   1.000
_cell.length_c   1.000
_cell.angle_alpha   90.00
_cell.angle_beta   90.00
_cell.angle_gamma   90.00
#
_symmetry.space_group_name_H-M   'P 1'
#
loop_
_entity.id
_entity.type
_entity.pdbx_description
1 polymer ?
#
loop_
_entity_poly.entity_id
_entity_poly.type
_entity_poly.pdbx_seq_one_letter_code
_entity_poly.pdbx_strand_id
1 'polypeptide(L)'
;TPNTDYTAFVHVINDAAELVAQQDQPPLGGFAPTHTWQPQQRIVDSFRLTLPADLAPGRYTVLTGLYAGDARLPVTRDGEAAGDFAVVGTFDVE
;
A
#
# COMPACT_ATOMS: atom_id res chain seq x y z
N THR A 1 18.74 -17.55 3.91
CA THR A 1 18.30 -16.14 3.97
C THR A 1 17.31 -16.01 5.09
N PRO A 2 17.36 -14.99 5.97
CA PRO A 2 16.27 -14.81 6.93
C PRO A 2 14.98 -14.65 6.12
N ASN A 3 13.95 -15.44 6.46
CA ASN A 3 12.58 -15.24 5.98
C ASN A 3 12.08 -13.92 6.57
N THR A 4 12.35 -12.80 5.91
CA THR A 4 11.76 -11.52 6.31
C THR A 4 10.42 -11.42 5.63
N ASP A 5 9.35 -11.58 6.39
CA ASP A 5 8.03 -11.24 5.92
C ASP A 5 7.91 -9.72 5.75
N TYR A 6 7.28 -9.31 4.66
CA TYR A 6 7.03 -7.92 4.35
C TYR A 6 5.72 -7.47 4.98
N THR A 7 5.62 -6.17 5.25
CA THR A 7 4.37 -5.52 5.69
C THR A 7 3.73 -4.85 4.50
N ALA A 8 2.44 -5.12 4.26
CA ALA A 8 1.69 -4.43 3.23
C ALA A 8 1.10 -3.13 3.79
N PHE A 9 1.07 -2.10 2.96
CA PHE A 9 0.47 -0.82 3.31
C PHE A 9 -0.58 -0.39 2.31
N VAL A 10 -1.57 0.36 2.79
CA VAL A 10 -2.44 1.20 1.98
C VAL A 10 -2.42 2.60 2.57
N HIS A 11 -2.03 3.58 1.76
CA HIS A 11 -1.89 4.99 2.14
C HIS A 11 -2.85 5.84 1.33
N VAL A 12 -3.37 6.90 1.95
CA VAL A 12 -4.12 7.95 1.29
C VAL A 12 -3.31 9.22 1.41
N ILE A 13 -3.03 9.85 0.27
CA ILE A 13 -2.30 11.12 0.19
C ILE A 13 -3.18 12.21 -0.44
N ASN A 14 -2.94 13.46 -0.09
CA ASN A 14 -3.53 14.60 -0.80
C ASN A 14 -2.70 14.98 -2.05
N ASP A 15 -3.15 15.99 -2.79
CA ASP A 15 -2.45 16.51 -3.99
C ASP A 15 -1.05 17.09 -3.70
N ALA A 16 -0.77 17.47 -2.46
CA ALA A 16 0.56 17.89 -2.01
C ALA A 16 1.47 16.69 -1.64
N ALA A 17 1.02 15.46 -1.88
CA ALA A 17 1.67 14.20 -1.50
C ALA A 17 1.86 14.01 0.02
N GLU A 18 1.08 14.71 0.84
CA GLU A 18 1.07 14.56 2.28
C GLU A 18 0.21 13.36 2.67
N LEU A 19 0.67 12.57 3.64
CA LEU A 19 -0.06 11.43 4.15
C LEU A 19 -1.24 11.88 5.01
N VAL A 20 -2.43 11.39 4.64
CA VAL A 20 -3.71 11.77 5.26
C VAL A 20 -4.27 10.63 6.11
N ALA A 21 -4.18 9.41 5.60
CA ALA A 21 -4.57 8.20 6.33
C ALA A 21 -3.70 7.03 5.88
N GLN A 22 -3.53 6.05 6.75
CA GLN A 22 -2.80 4.83 6.43
C GLN A 22 -3.34 3.62 7.18
N GLN A 23 -3.08 2.45 6.62
CA GLN A 23 -3.20 1.18 7.31
C GLN A 23 -2.07 0.27 6.83
N ASP A 24 -1.30 -0.24 7.79
CA ASP A 24 -0.18 -1.15 7.55
C ASP A 24 -0.45 -2.46 8.30
N GLN A 25 -0.27 -3.60 7.63
CA GLN A 25 -0.44 -4.92 8.25
C GLN A 25 0.37 -6.00 7.54
N PRO A 26 0.74 -7.10 8.25
CA PRO A 26 1.15 -8.31 7.57
C PRO A 26 0.03 -8.79 6.64
N PRO A 27 0.34 -9.29 5.43
CA PRO A 27 -0.71 -9.68 4.48
C PRO A 27 -1.70 -10.70 5.06
N LEU A 28 -2.98 -10.46 4.82
CA LEU A 28 -4.10 -11.21 5.42
C LEU A 28 -4.01 -11.28 6.95
N GLY A 29 -3.54 -10.24 7.62
CA GLY A 29 -3.34 -10.25 9.07
C GLY A 29 -2.33 -11.31 9.55
N GLY A 30 -1.42 -11.75 8.68
CA GLY A 30 -0.40 -12.77 8.96
C GLY A 30 -0.76 -14.18 8.47
N PHE A 31 -1.95 -14.39 7.90
CA PHE A 31 -2.34 -15.69 7.33
C PHE A 31 -1.74 -15.97 5.94
N ALA A 32 -1.11 -14.98 5.31
CA ALA A 32 -0.37 -15.16 4.05
C ALA A 32 1.04 -14.54 4.15
N PRO A 33 1.94 -15.10 4.97
CA PRO A 33 3.31 -14.60 5.12
C PRO A 33 4.01 -14.55 3.76
N THR A 34 4.70 -13.44 3.47
CA THR A 34 5.23 -13.18 2.12
C THR A 34 6.34 -14.12 1.71
N HIS A 35 7.06 -14.72 2.66
CA HIS A 35 8.07 -15.71 2.34
C HIS A 35 7.49 -17.01 1.74
N THR A 36 6.19 -17.27 1.87
CA THR A 36 5.54 -18.44 1.26
C THR A 36 4.97 -18.15 -0.13
N TRP A 37 4.98 -16.89 -0.56
CA TRP A 37 4.37 -16.49 -1.83
C TRP A 37 5.09 -17.12 -3.01
N GLN A 38 4.33 -17.58 -3.99
CA GLN A 38 4.85 -18.05 -5.26
C GLN A 38 4.67 -16.99 -6.34
N PRO A 39 5.57 -16.93 -7.35
CA PRO A 39 5.34 -16.11 -8.53
C PRO A 39 3.95 -16.36 -9.11
N GLN A 40 3.26 -15.29 -9.51
CA GLN A 40 1.91 -15.30 -10.07
C GLN A 40 0.78 -15.73 -9.11
N GLN A 41 1.09 -16.04 -7.84
CA GLN A 41 0.07 -16.31 -6.83
C GLN A 41 -0.78 -15.05 -6.59
N ARG A 42 -2.10 -15.21 -6.60
CA ARG A 42 -3.05 -14.15 -6.25
C ARG A 42 -3.41 -14.25 -4.78
N ILE A 43 -3.04 -13.22 -4.01
CA ILE A 43 -3.53 -12.99 -2.65
C ILE A 43 -4.53 -11.83 -2.70
N VAL A 44 -5.68 -11.99 -2.04
CA VAL A 44 -6.69 -10.94 -1.91
C VAL A 44 -6.74 -10.54 -0.46
N ASP A 45 -6.36 -9.30 -0.15
CA ASP A 45 -6.35 -8.74 1.20
C ASP A 45 -7.27 -7.52 1.28
N SER A 46 -7.87 -7.29 2.44
CA SER A 46 -8.82 -6.21 2.69
C SER A 46 -8.24 -5.23 3.70
N PHE A 47 -8.15 -3.97 3.29
CA PHE A 47 -7.71 -2.87 4.13
C PHE A 47 -8.90 -1.96 4.46
N ARG A 48 -9.01 -1.57 5.72
CA ARG A 48 -9.98 -0.57 6.17
C ARG A 48 -9.22 0.66 6.63
N LEU A 49 -9.46 1.78 5.96
CA LEU A 49 -8.95 3.08 6.37
C LEU A 49 -10.08 3.91 7.00
N THR A 50 -9.75 4.56 8.11
CA THR A 50 -10.60 5.61 8.68
C THR A 50 -10.04 6.94 8.23
N LEU A 51 -10.83 7.71 7.49
CA LEU A 51 -10.43 9.05 7.06
C LEU A 51 -10.74 10.07 8.17
N PRO A 52 -9.93 11.13 8.31
CA PRO A 52 -10.29 12.29 9.11
C PRO A 52 -11.67 12.83 8.73
N ALA A 53 -12.46 13.30 9.70
CA ALA A 53 -13.80 13.81 9.43
C ALA A 53 -13.79 15.24 8.84
N ASP A 54 -12.65 15.92 8.95
CA ASP A 54 -12.40 17.32 8.59
C ASP A 54 -11.49 17.44 7.36
N LEU A 55 -11.53 16.45 6.46
CA LEU A 55 -10.81 16.54 5.19
C LEU A 55 -11.22 17.79 4.42
N ALA A 56 -10.21 18.54 3.98
CA ALA A 56 -10.42 19.65 3.08
C ALA A 56 -10.96 19.13 1.73
N PRO A 57 -11.83 19.91 1.05
CA PRO A 57 -12.24 19.59 -0.31
C PRO A 57 -11.02 19.50 -1.23
N GLY A 58 -11.02 18.51 -2.12
CA GLY A 58 -9.90 18.23 -3.00
C GLY A 58 -9.80 16.76 -3.40
N ARG A 59 -8.76 16.46 -4.19
CA ARG A 59 -8.49 15.11 -4.65
C ARG A 59 -7.51 14.40 -3.73
N TYR A 60 -7.77 13.11 -3.52
CA TYR A 60 -6.93 12.23 -2.73
C TYR A 60 -6.57 10.99 -3.55
N THR A 61 -5.34 10.52 -3.40
CA THR A 61 -4.83 9.33 -4.10
C THR A 61 -4.61 8.20 -3.11
N VAL A 62 -5.08 7.01 -3.47
CA VAL A 62 -4.87 5.77 -2.72
C VAL A 62 -3.69 5.01 -3.31
N LEU A 63 -2.71 4.71 -2.48
CA LEU A 63 -1.46 4.03 -2.82
C LEU A 63 -1.36 2.71 -2.05
N THR A 64 -0.66 1.74 -2.60
CA THR A 64 -0.30 0.50 -1.89
C THR A 64 1.11 0.03 -2.23
N GLY A 65 1.69 -0.79 -1.37
CA GLY A 65 3.00 -1.38 -1.58
C GLY A 65 3.40 -2.30 -0.45
N LEU A 66 4.70 -2.63 -0.40
CA LEU A 66 5.29 -3.51 0.59
C LEU A 66 6.50 -2.85 1.24
N TYR A 67 6.69 -3.10 2.53
CA TYR A 67 7.88 -2.75 3.29
C TYR A 67 8.73 -3.97 3.61
N ALA A 68 10.05 -3.83 3.51
CA ALA A 68 11.03 -4.72 4.11
C ALA A 68 11.70 -4.01 5.30
N GLY A 69 11.24 -4.30 6.52
CA GLY A 69 11.56 -3.47 7.68
C GLY A 69 10.94 -2.08 7.50
N ASP A 70 11.76 -1.04 7.53
CA ASP A 70 11.30 0.36 7.36
C ASP A 70 11.43 0.87 5.91
N ALA A 71 11.93 0.05 4.98
CA ALA A 71 12.17 0.45 3.59
C ALA A 71 11.07 -0.03 2.65
N ARG A 72 10.53 0.86 1.81
CA ARG A 72 9.58 0.50 0.75
C ARG A 72 10.28 -0.29 -0.35
N LEU A 73 9.59 -1.31 -0.86
CA LEU A 73 10.09 -2.12 -1.97
C LEU A 73 9.78 -1.47 -3.32
N PRO A 74 10.72 -1.54 -4.29
CA PRO A 74 10.48 -1.01 -5.62
C PRO A 74 9.39 -1.81 -6.34
N VAL A 75 8.56 -1.11 -7.10
CA VAL A 75 7.54 -1.68 -7.98
C VAL A 75 8.06 -1.64 -9.41
N THR A 76 7.85 -2.72 -10.14
CA THR A 76 8.06 -2.77 -11.59
C THR A 76 6.73 -2.92 -12.32
N ARG A 77 6.53 -2.18 -13.41
CA ARG A 77 5.37 -2.29 -14.29
C ARG A 77 5.86 -2.50 -15.71
N ASP A 78 5.39 -3.56 -16.35
CA ASP A 78 5.77 -3.92 -17.73
C ASP A 78 7.31 -4.02 -17.95
N GLY A 79 8.04 -4.39 -16.89
CA GLY A 79 9.50 -4.52 -16.89
C GLY A 79 10.27 -3.25 -16.54
N GLU A 80 9.60 -2.12 -16.34
CA GLU A 80 10.21 -0.84 -15.99
C GLU A 80 9.99 -0.48 -14.52
N ALA A 81 10.92 0.29 -13.94
CA ALA A 81 10.78 0.80 -12.58
C ALA A 81 9.61 1.80 -12.50
N ALA A 82 8.73 1.62 -11.53
CA ALA A 82 7.49 2.39 -11.36
C ALA A 82 7.38 3.05 -9.99
N GLY A 83 8.51 3.26 -9.30
CA GLY A 83 8.57 3.80 -7.93
C GLY A 83 8.60 2.70 -6.88
N ASP A 84 8.07 2.99 -5.69
CA ASP A 84 8.02 2.08 -4.53
C ASP A 84 6.59 1.89 -3.97
N PHE A 85 5.60 2.24 -4.80
CA PHE A 85 4.17 2.04 -4.56
C PHE A 85 3.44 1.84 -5.90
N ALA A 86 2.22 1.33 -5.83
CA ALA A 86 1.26 1.33 -6.92
C ALA A 86 0.04 2.19 -6.55
N VAL A 87 -0.45 2.99 -7.50
CA VAL A 87 -1.71 3.72 -7.35
C VAL A 87 -2.87 2.76 -7.53
N VAL A 88 -3.75 2.71 -6.53
CA VAL A 88 -4.99 1.92 -6.56
C VAL A 88 -6.12 2.72 -7.22
N GLY A 89 -6.19 4.02 -6.93
CA GLY A 89 -7.23 4.91 -7.46
C GLY A 89 -7.20 6.28 -6.80
N THR A 90 -8.21 7.08 -7.11
CA THR A 90 -8.42 8.42 -6.55
C THR A 90 -9.86 8.60 -6.10
N PHE A 91 -10.09 9.53 -5.18
CA PHE A 91 -11.43 10.00 -4.82
C PHE A 91 -11.37 11.50 -4.54
N ASP A 92 -12.52 12.17 -4.69
CA ASP A 92 -12.67 13.59 -4.42
C ASP A 92 -13.53 13.79 -3.15
N VAL A 93 -13.20 14.82 -2.38
CA VAL A 93 -14.01 15.34 -1.26
C VAL A 93 -14.53 16.71 -1.69
N GLU A 94 -15.82 16.96 -1.50
CA GLU A 94 -16.52 18.20 -1.86
C GLU A 94 -16.91 19.03 -0.64
#